data_AF-A0A5B7GMS2-F1
#
_entry.id   AF-A0A5B7GMS2-F1
#
_cell.length_a   1.000
_cell.length_b   1.000
_cell.length_c   1.000
_cell.angle_alpha   90.00
_cell.angle_beta   90.00
_cell.angle_gamma   90.00
#
_symmetry.space_group_name_H-M   'P 1'
#
loop_
_entity.id
_entity.type
_entity.pdbx_description
1 polymer ?
#
loop_
_entity_poly.entity_id
_entity_poly.type
_entity_poly.pdbx_seq_one_letter_code
_entity_poly.pdbx_strand_id
1 'polypeptide(L)'
;MLEGVQKRWTKTIRGDVLQSHPGTYYHYEPLMDFDIKQVRHGTAAKQALHNLHHLLNCDYSEMDHYLNYGQGHQWLFEHNKRLWQYCKAFPHICWSPRFLTPFCKLFPFQSLKTVRLRLNLTTEFLQDKR
;
A
#
# COMPACT_ATOMS: atom_id res chain seq x y z
N MET A 1 18.54 28.62 -23.45
CA MET A 1 18.82 28.12 -22.09
C MET A 1 17.97 26.89 -21.89
N LEU A 2 18.64 25.74 -21.86
CA LEU A 2 18.09 24.41 -21.63
C LEU A 2 17.79 24.23 -20.13
N GLU A 3 17.09 23.13 -19.80
CA GLU A 3 16.66 22.65 -18.47
C GLU A 3 15.19 23.01 -18.13
N GLY A 4 14.29 22.07 -17.82
CA GLY A 4 14.43 20.63 -17.66
C GLY A 4 13.04 19.99 -17.64
N VAL A 5 12.58 19.52 -18.80
CA VAL A 5 11.45 18.59 -18.88
C VAL A 5 12.01 17.23 -19.26
N GLN A 6 12.59 16.52 -18.28
CA GLN A 6 13.00 15.14 -18.52
C GLN A 6 12.76 14.29 -17.27
N LYS A 7 11.91 13.26 -17.45
CA LYS A 7 11.62 12.08 -16.59
C LYS A 7 10.46 12.19 -15.57
N ARG A 8 9.19 12.18 -16.03
CA ARG A 8 8.05 11.76 -15.17
C ARG A 8 6.84 11.14 -15.91
N TRP A 9 7.03 10.42 -17.01
CA TRP A 9 5.89 9.84 -17.75
C TRP A 9 5.64 8.36 -17.43
N THR A 10 6.67 7.56 -17.15
CA THR A 10 6.54 6.09 -17.05
C THR A 10 6.10 5.56 -15.68
N LYS A 11 6.34 6.29 -14.57
CA LYS A 11 5.95 5.85 -13.22
C LYS A 11 4.53 6.28 -12.82
N THR A 12 3.96 7.26 -13.51
CA THR A 12 2.71 7.94 -13.13
C THR A 12 1.50 7.34 -13.85
N ILE A 13 1.63 7.01 -15.14
CA ILE A 13 0.50 6.54 -15.97
C ILE A 13 -0.16 5.28 -15.38
N ARG A 14 0.61 4.26 -14.97
CA ARG A 14 0.00 3.00 -14.51
C ARG A 14 -0.68 3.12 -13.14
N GLY A 15 -0.08 3.87 -12.22
CA GLY A 15 -0.65 4.11 -10.90
C GLY A 15 -1.94 4.93 -11.00
N ASP A 16 -1.89 6.02 -11.75
CA ASP A 16 -3.02 6.94 -11.91
C ASP A 16 -4.19 6.29 -12.69
N VAL A 17 -3.91 5.46 -13.70
CA VAL A 17 -4.95 4.72 -14.43
C VAL A 17 -5.64 3.70 -13.52
N LEU A 18 -4.90 2.88 -12.77
CA LEU A 18 -5.51 1.92 -11.85
C LEU A 18 -6.28 2.61 -10.71
N GLN A 19 -5.79 3.75 -10.26
CA GLN A 19 -6.43 4.57 -9.23
C GLN A 19 -7.66 5.33 -9.75
N SER A 20 -7.75 5.62 -11.06
CA SER A 20 -8.87 6.33 -11.67
C SER A 20 -10.20 5.60 -11.50
N HIS A 21 -10.18 4.27 -11.39
CA HIS A 21 -11.39 3.49 -11.20
C HIS A 21 -11.97 3.68 -9.78
N PRO A 22 -13.25 4.09 -9.64
CA PRO A 22 -13.87 4.44 -8.35
C PRO A 22 -13.87 3.29 -7.33
N GLY A 23 -13.95 2.04 -7.81
CA GLY A 23 -13.92 0.84 -6.97
C GLY A 23 -12.53 0.39 -6.51
N THR A 24 -11.46 1.14 -6.79
CA THR A 24 -10.10 0.77 -6.40
C THR A 24 -9.71 1.35 -5.05
N TYR A 25 -9.27 0.52 -4.11
CA TYR A 25 -8.49 0.95 -2.95
C TYR A 25 -7.00 0.80 -3.26
N TYR A 26 -6.23 1.87 -3.04
CA TYR A 26 -4.84 1.93 -3.44
C TYR A 26 -3.92 1.92 -2.21
N HIS A 27 -2.99 0.97 -2.21
CA HIS A 27 -1.96 0.79 -1.19
C HIS A 27 -0.61 1.26 -1.74
N TYR A 28 -0.11 2.38 -1.22
CA TYR A 28 1.12 3.01 -1.71
C TYR A 28 2.34 2.55 -0.92
N GLU A 29 3.24 1.82 -1.59
CA GLU A 29 4.54 1.39 -1.07
C GLU A 29 4.50 0.88 0.39
N PRO A 30 3.62 -0.09 0.72
CA PRO A 30 3.35 -0.45 2.11
C PRO A 30 4.51 -1.16 2.81
N LEU A 31 5.54 -1.58 2.09
CA LEU A 31 6.75 -2.20 2.64
C LEU A 31 7.85 -1.18 2.96
N MET A 32 7.54 0.12 2.99
CA MET A 32 8.49 1.15 3.41
C MET A 32 8.91 1.03 4.88
N ASP A 33 8.11 0.36 5.71
CA ASP A 33 8.42 0.06 7.11
C ASP A 33 9.64 -0.87 7.27
N PHE A 34 10.05 -1.57 6.21
CA PHE A 34 11.30 -2.36 6.15
C PHE A 34 12.54 -1.53 5.74
N ASP A 35 12.42 -0.20 5.66
CA ASP A 35 13.50 0.74 5.32
C ASP A 35 14.08 0.50 3.89
N ILE A 36 15.28 0.99 3.59
CA ILE A 36 15.95 0.94 2.27
C ILE A 36 16.39 -0.49 1.87
N LYS A 37 16.17 -1.49 2.73
CA LYS A 37 16.59 -2.87 2.48
C LYS A 37 15.67 -3.59 1.50
N GLN A 38 16.27 -4.28 0.54
CA GLN A 38 15.52 -5.17 -0.34
C GLN A 38 15.12 -6.43 0.43
N VAL A 39 13.82 -6.74 0.48
CA VAL A 39 13.28 -7.97 1.06
C VAL A 39 13.66 -9.14 0.17
N ARG A 40 14.45 -10.08 0.72
CA ARG A 40 15.04 -11.21 -0.04
C ARG A 40 14.64 -12.58 0.50
N HIS A 41 14.79 -12.80 1.81
CA HIS A 41 14.53 -14.08 2.47
C HIS A 41 14.41 -13.90 3.99
N GLY A 42 14.05 -14.96 4.70
CA GLY A 42 14.02 -15.00 6.16
C GLY A 42 12.75 -14.36 6.75
N THR A 43 12.87 -13.86 7.97
CA THR A 43 11.75 -13.29 8.74
C THR A 43 11.16 -12.05 8.06
N ALA A 44 12.00 -11.18 7.49
CA ALA A 44 11.54 -10.01 6.75
C ALA A 44 10.70 -10.37 5.51
N ALA A 45 11.05 -11.44 4.79
CA ALA A 45 10.26 -11.91 3.66
C ALA A 45 8.90 -12.45 4.10
N LYS A 46 8.87 -13.24 5.18
CA LYS A 46 7.62 -13.75 5.76
C LYS A 46 6.71 -12.61 6.23
N GLN A 47 7.25 -11.64 6.95
CA GLN A 47 6.47 -10.48 7.42
C GLN A 47 5.98 -9.63 6.25
N ALA A 48 6.80 -9.40 5.23
CA ALA A 48 6.38 -8.65 4.06
C ALA A 48 5.21 -9.36 3.34
N LEU A 49 5.33 -10.67 3.10
CA LEU A 49 4.27 -11.46 2.47
C LEU A 49 2.99 -11.47 3.31
N HIS A 50 3.11 -11.64 4.62
CA HIS A 50 2.00 -11.53 5.57
C HIS A 50 1.31 -10.16 5.46
N ASN A 51 2.06 -9.05 5.54
CA ASN A 51 1.50 -7.70 5.41
C ASN A 51 0.79 -7.51 4.05
N LEU A 52 1.38 -8.00 2.96
CA LEU A 52 0.79 -7.87 1.63
C LEU A 52 -0.51 -8.68 1.48
N HIS A 53 -0.55 -9.89 2.03
CA HIS A 53 -1.75 -10.73 2.05
C HIS A 53 -2.88 -10.04 2.84
N HIS A 54 -2.55 -9.49 4.01
CA HIS A 54 -3.48 -8.74 4.84
C HIS A 54 -4.06 -7.51 4.11
N LEU A 55 -3.21 -6.70 3.48
CA LEU A 55 -3.65 -5.52 2.71
C LEU A 55 -4.53 -5.87 1.51
N LEU A 56 -4.19 -6.92 0.75
CA LEU A 56 -4.99 -7.38 -0.40
C LEU A 56 -6.35 -7.98 -0.02
N ASN A 57 -6.51 -8.38 1.25
CA ASN A 57 -7.76 -8.87 1.83
C ASN A 57 -8.46 -7.84 2.73
N CYS A 58 -7.95 -6.60 2.77
CA CYS A 58 -8.46 -5.54 3.63
C CYS A 58 -8.55 -5.95 5.11
N ASP A 59 -7.58 -6.73 5.57
CA ASP A 59 -7.50 -7.19 6.95
C ASP A 59 -6.33 -6.47 7.65
N TYR A 60 -6.66 -5.48 8.47
CA TYR A 60 -5.66 -4.75 9.25
C TYR A 60 -5.45 -5.34 10.66
N SER A 61 -5.99 -6.53 10.93
CA SER A 61 -5.62 -7.29 12.12
C SER A 61 -4.14 -7.70 12.03
N GLU A 62 -3.46 -7.78 13.18
CA GLU A 62 -2.05 -8.21 13.27
C GLU A 62 -1.04 -7.32 12.50
N MET A 63 -1.46 -6.11 12.10
CA MET A 63 -0.63 -5.15 11.37
C MET A 63 -0.09 -4.01 12.27
N ASP A 64 0.02 -4.22 13.58
CA ASP A 64 0.38 -3.16 14.54
C ASP A 64 1.69 -2.43 14.19
N HIS A 65 2.71 -3.17 13.73
CA HIS A 65 3.98 -2.58 13.31
C HIS A 65 3.78 -1.57 12.16
N TYR A 66 3.06 -1.99 11.12
CA TYR A 66 2.76 -1.16 9.94
C TYR A 66 1.94 0.07 10.32
N LEU A 67 0.90 -0.12 11.15
CA LEU A 67 0.01 0.96 11.57
C LEU A 67 0.71 1.97 12.48
N ASN A 68 1.56 1.51 13.39
CA ASN A 68 2.36 2.38 14.26
C ASN A 68 3.41 3.16 13.46
N TYR A 69 4.09 2.51 12.50
CA TYR A 69 5.03 3.18 11.61
C TYR A 69 4.34 4.30 10.82
N GLY A 70 3.14 4.02 10.30
CA GLY A 70 2.40 4.96 9.47
C GLY A 70 1.93 6.24 10.17
N GLN A 71 1.74 6.22 11.50
CA GLN A 71 1.41 7.43 12.26
C GLN A 71 2.43 8.56 12.06
N GLY A 72 3.72 8.21 11.89
CA GLY A 72 4.79 9.17 11.55
C GLY A 72 5.02 9.39 10.05
N HIS A 73 4.35 8.61 9.20
CA HIS A 73 4.65 8.48 7.76
C HIS A 73 3.36 8.56 6.92
N GLN A 74 2.64 9.69 7.06
CA GLN A 74 1.30 9.89 6.48
C GLN A 74 1.21 9.70 4.97
N TRP A 75 2.32 9.87 4.24
CA TRP A 75 2.39 9.65 2.79
C TRP A 75 2.01 8.22 2.37
N LEU A 76 2.05 7.24 3.26
CA LEU A 76 1.53 5.90 3.03
C LEU A 76 0.04 5.91 2.66
N PHE A 77 -0.75 6.83 3.23
CA PHE A 77 -2.20 6.96 2.99
C PHE A 77 -2.58 8.16 2.14
N GLU A 78 -1.74 9.20 2.06
CA GLU A 78 -1.99 10.40 1.23
C GLU A 78 -2.29 10.07 -0.24
N HIS A 79 -1.63 9.05 -0.77
CA HIS A 79 -1.82 8.62 -2.16
C HIS A 79 -3.17 7.94 -2.39
N ASN A 80 -3.86 7.46 -1.35
CA ASN A 80 -5.22 6.97 -1.46
C ASN A 80 -6.20 8.13 -1.24
N LYS A 81 -6.50 8.89 -2.32
CA LYS A 81 -7.38 10.06 -2.27
C LYS A 81 -8.72 9.82 -1.55
N ARG A 82 -9.27 8.61 -1.68
CA ARG A 82 -10.56 8.19 -1.11
C ARG A 82 -10.50 8.02 0.40
N LEU A 83 -9.42 7.42 0.91
CA LEU A 83 -9.15 7.32 2.34
C LEU A 83 -8.71 8.67 2.91
N TRP A 84 -7.81 9.36 2.19
CA TRP A 84 -7.12 10.54 2.66
C TRP A 84 -8.05 11.70 3.02
N GLN A 85 -9.15 11.88 2.27
CA GLN A 85 -10.16 12.89 2.62
C GLN A 85 -10.73 12.67 4.04
N TYR A 86 -10.97 11.42 4.44
CA TYR A 86 -11.49 11.09 5.77
C TYR A 86 -10.40 11.17 6.82
N CYS A 87 -9.19 10.72 6.50
CA CYS A 87 -8.04 10.87 7.39
C CYS A 87 -7.72 12.33 7.74
N LYS A 88 -7.88 13.25 6.78
CA LYS A 88 -7.73 14.70 7.04
C LYS A 88 -8.83 15.24 7.94
N ALA A 89 -10.07 14.79 7.75
CA ALA A 89 -11.21 15.23 8.57
C ALA A 89 -11.18 14.63 9.98
N PHE A 90 -10.73 13.38 10.11
CA PHE A 90 -10.70 12.61 11.35
C PHE A 90 -9.34 11.92 11.54
N PRO A 91 -8.29 12.65 11.95
CA PRO A 91 -6.94 12.09 12.06
C PRO A 91 -6.83 10.93 13.05
N HIS A 92 -7.61 10.96 14.14
CA HIS A 92 -7.56 9.99 15.23
C HIS A 92 -8.03 8.58 14.83
N ILE A 93 -8.82 8.42 13.75
CA ILE A 93 -9.27 7.11 13.27
C ILE A 93 -8.43 6.57 12.12
N CYS A 94 -7.57 7.40 11.51
CA CYS A 94 -6.91 7.09 10.25
C CYS A 94 -6.02 5.84 10.31
N TRP A 95 -5.45 5.54 11.48
CA TRP A 95 -4.58 4.38 11.72
C TRP A 95 -5.24 3.27 12.54
N SER A 96 -6.57 3.31 12.69
CA SER A 96 -7.31 2.31 13.45
C SER A 96 -7.72 1.13 12.55
N PRO A 97 -7.37 -0.12 12.90
CA PRO A 97 -7.89 -1.30 12.20
C PRO A 97 -9.41 -1.34 12.12
N ARG A 98 -10.09 -0.84 13.17
CA ARG A 98 -11.56 -0.79 13.26
C ARG A 98 -12.20 0.10 12.21
N PHE A 99 -11.47 1.10 11.73
CA PHE A 99 -11.91 1.97 10.63
C PHE A 99 -11.40 1.47 9.28
N LEU A 100 -10.11 1.17 9.17
CA LEU A 100 -9.45 0.81 7.91
C LEU A 100 -10.01 -0.47 7.30
N THR A 101 -10.26 -1.50 8.11
CA THR A 101 -10.79 -2.81 7.67
C THR A 101 -12.13 -2.67 6.95
N PRO A 102 -13.21 -2.16 7.59
CA PRO A 102 -14.49 -2.00 6.90
C PRO A 102 -14.41 -0.98 5.77
N PHE A 103 -13.64 0.09 5.90
CA PHE A 103 -13.50 1.11 4.86
C PHE A 103 -12.83 0.55 3.59
N CYS A 104 -11.75 -0.21 3.72
CA CYS A 104 -11.07 -0.86 2.60
C CYS A 104 -11.99 -1.85 1.87
N LYS A 105 -12.82 -2.59 2.62
CA LYS A 105 -13.79 -3.57 2.07
C LYS A 105 -14.92 -2.93 1.23
N LEU A 106 -15.12 -1.61 1.31
CA LEU A 106 -16.04 -0.90 0.42
C LEU A 106 -15.60 -0.93 -1.04
N PHE A 107 -14.34 -1.27 -1.31
CA PHE A 107 -13.72 -1.20 -2.63
C PHE A 107 -13.46 -2.62 -3.16
N PRO A 108 -14.10 -3.03 -4.28
CA PRO A 108 -13.94 -4.37 -4.82
C PRO A 108 -12.53 -4.66 -5.38
N PHE A 109 -11.78 -3.63 -5.76
CA PHE A 109 -10.46 -3.79 -6.36
C PHE A 109 -9.38 -3.29 -5.43
N GLN A 110 -8.42 -4.16 -5.11
CA GLN A 110 -7.24 -3.82 -4.32
C GLN A 110 -6.06 -3.64 -5.26
N SER A 111 -5.44 -2.46 -5.23
CA SER A 111 -4.26 -2.16 -6.03
C SER A 111 -3.09 -1.83 -5.11
N LEU A 112 -1.95 -2.47 -5.38
CA LEU A 112 -0.79 -2.42 -4.51
C LEU A 112 0.43 -2.01 -5.34
N LYS A 113 1.09 -0.93 -4.93
CA LYS A 113 2.40 -0.56 -5.48
C LYS A 113 3.47 -0.93 -4.47
N THR A 114 4.21 -1.99 -4.69
CA THR A 114 5.37 -2.34 -3.86
C THR A 114 6.68 -1.95 -4.51
N VAL A 115 7.62 -1.52 -3.68
CA VAL A 115 9.03 -1.41 -4.03
C VAL A 115 9.83 -2.34 -3.12
N ARG A 116 11.07 -2.67 -3.51
CA ARG A 116 12.03 -3.42 -2.67
C ARG A 116 11.63 -4.87 -2.32
N LEU A 117 10.62 -5.44 -2.96
CA LEU A 117 10.28 -6.87 -2.90
C LEU A 117 10.88 -7.61 -4.11
N ARG A 118 11.49 -8.79 -3.92
CA ARG A 118 11.91 -9.62 -5.05
C ARG A 118 10.71 -10.31 -5.70
N LEU A 119 10.73 -10.37 -7.03
CA LEU A 119 9.63 -10.93 -7.83
C LEU A 119 9.38 -12.43 -7.57
N ASN A 120 10.41 -13.20 -7.20
CA ASN A 120 10.20 -14.62 -6.86
C ASN A 120 9.34 -14.82 -5.59
N LEU A 121 9.30 -13.82 -4.70
CA LEU A 121 8.45 -13.87 -3.52
C LEU A 121 6.98 -13.62 -3.87
N THR A 122 6.69 -12.93 -4.99
CA THR A 122 5.31 -12.66 -5.41
C THR A 122 4.64 -13.84 -6.09
N THR A 123 5.37 -14.91 -6.40
CA THR A 123 4.81 -16.12 -7.02
C THR A 123 3.70 -16.74 -6.17
N GLU A 124 3.78 -16.62 -4.84
CA GLU A 124 2.73 -17.06 -3.91
C GLU A 124 1.38 -16.40 -4.22
N PHE A 125 1.35 -15.07 -4.45
CA PHE A 125 0.13 -14.35 -4.81
C PHE A 125 -0.42 -14.67 -6.21
N LEU A 126 0.43 -15.15 -7.13
CA LEU A 126 -0.02 -15.55 -8.47
C LEU A 126 -0.60 -16.96 -8.50
N GLN A 127 -0.23 -17.79 -7.52
CA GLN A 127 -0.72 -19.15 -7.36
C GLN A 127 -1.93 -19.23 -6.44
N ASP A 128 -2.21 -18.16 -5.70
CA ASP A 128 -3.39 -18.02 -4.86
C ASP A 128 -4.67 -18.12 -5.71
N LYS A 129 -5.45 -19.18 -5.46
CA LYS A 129 -6.72 -19.43 -6.15
C LYS A 129 -7.81 -18.76 -5.34
N ARG A 130 -8.15 -17.53 -5.73
CA ARG A 130 -9.30 -16.81 -5.20
C ARG A 130 -10.62 -17.38 -5.70
#